data_AF-A0A4Z2BVG8-F1
#
_entry.id   AF-A0A4Z2BVG8-F1
#
_cell.length_a   1.000
_cell.length_b   1.000
_cell.length_c   1.000
_cell.angle_alpha   90.00
_cell.angle_beta   90.00
_cell.angle_gamma   90.00
#
_symmetry.space_group_name_H-M   'P 1'
#
loop_
_entity.id
_entity.type
_entity.pdbx_description
1 polymer ?
#
loop_
_entity_poly.entity_id
_entity_poly.type
_entity_poly.pdbx_seq_one_letter_code
_entity_poly.pdbx_strand_id
1 'polypeptide(L)'
;MDEELTPLDCLMPSGTNKICLIILNQPLDKNYLHILWRKAILKACADGAANHLYSITAGDRDSFLPDYISGDFDSITAEVRAFFSDK
;
A
#
# COMPACT_ATOMS: atom_id res chain seq x y z
N MET A 1 -11.36 2.07 30.80
CA MET A 1 -11.60 0.84 30.02
C MET A 1 -10.36 0.69 29.18
N ASP A 2 -9.52 -0.28 29.49
CA ASP A 2 -8.31 -0.51 28.70
C ASP A 2 -8.72 -0.79 27.25
N GLU A 3 -8.10 -0.12 26.29
CA GLU A 3 -8.35 -0.42 24.88
C GLU A 3 -7.88 -1.85 24.62
N GLU A 4 -8.84 -2.75 24.41
CA GLU A 4 -8.56 -4.14 24.06
C GLU A 4 -7.90 -4.17 22.68
N LEU A 5 -6.64 -4.62 22.64
CA LEU A 5 -5.91 -4.70 21.39
C LEU A 5 -6.51 -5.82 20.52
N THR A 6 -6.94 -5.46 19.31
CA THR A 6 -7.44 -6.40 18.31
C THR A 6 -6.52 -6.41 17.07
N PRO A 7 -5.36 -7.09 17.10
CA PRO A 7 -4.29 -6.91 16.11
C PRO A 7 -4.70 -7.14 14.65
N LEU A 8 -5.62 -8.09 14.42
CA LEU A 8 -6.03 -8.50 13.07
C LEU A 8 -7.30 -7.80 12.59
N ASP A 9 -7.89 -6.88 13.38
CA ASP A 9 -9.15 -6.23 13.01
C ASP A 9 -9.01 -5.31 11.78
N CYS A 10 -7.79 -4.84 11.49
CA CYS A 10 -7.49 -4.14 10.24
C CYS A 10 -7.62 -5.04 8.99
N LEU A 11 -7.52 -6.36 9.13
CA LEU A 11 -7.68 -7.33 8.05
C LEU A 11 -9.15 -7.70 7.80
N MET A 12 -10.05 -7.37 8.73
CA MET A 12 -11.47 -7.66 8.56
C MET A 12 -12.07 -6.69 7.53
N PRO A 13 -12.90 -7.14 6.57
CA PRO A 13 -13.58 -6.24 5.63
C PRO A 13 -14.52 -5.24 6.33
N SER A 14 -15.13 -5.69 7.43
CA SER A 14 -15.94 -4.91 8.35
C SER A 14 -15.06 -4.09 9.32
N GLY A 15 -15.65 -3.06 9.93
CA GLY A 15 -14.97 -2.23 10.93
C GLY A 15 -14.55 -0.86 10.38
N THR A 16 -14.37 0.09 11.30
CA THR A 16 -14.14 1.52 11.01
C THR A 16 -12.71 1.97 11.33
N ASN A 17 -11.81 1.02 11.59
CA ASN A 17 -10.42 1.33 11.93
C ASN A 17 -9.76 2.13 10.82
N LYS A 18 -9.10 3.21 11.23
CA LYS A 18 -8.26 4.05 10.37
C LYS A 18 -6.82 3.66 10.63
N ILE A 19 -6.10 3.29 9.57
CA ILE A 19 -4.72 2.83 9.66
C ILE A 19 -3.81 3.66 8.75
N CYS A 20 -2.52 3.64 9.04
CA CYS A 20 -1.49 3.92 8.04
C CYS A 20 -1.02 2.59 7.46
N LEU A 21 -0.87 2.53 6.13
CA LEU A 21 -0.40 1.36 5.41
C LEU A 21 1.00 1.62 4.87
N ILE A 22 1.96 0.80 5.28
CA ILE A 22 3.32 0.81 4.73
C ILE A 22 3.51 -0.48 3.94
N ILE A 23 3.80 -0.34 2.65
CA ILE A 23 4.10 -1.44 1.75
C ILE A 23 5.60 -1.55 1.61
N LEU A 24 6.13 -2.76 1.83
CA LEU A 24 7.55 -3.07 1.74
C LEU A 24 7.87 -3.82 0.44
N ASN A 25 9.16 -3.91 0.11
CA ASN A 25 9.66 -4.54 -1.11
C ASN A 25 9.59 -6.08 -1.03
N GLN A 26 8.37 -6.61 -0.99
CA GLN A 26 8.04 -8.04 -0.95
C GLN A 26 6.79 -8.31 -1.80
N PRO A 27 6.59 -9.55 -2.29
CA PRO A 27 5.35 -9.94 -2.95
C PRO A 27 4.11 -9.63 -2.10
N LEU A 28 3.08 -9.09 -2.75
CA LEU A 28 1.84 -8.67 -2.09
C LEU A 28 0.73 -9.70 -2.31
N ASP A 29 -0.13 -9.86 -1.31
CA ASP A 29 -1.40 -10.57 -1.46
C ASP A 29 -2.49 -9.58 -1.86
N LYS A 30 -3.09 -9.81 -3.03
CA LYS A 30 -4.13 -8.94 -3.59
C LYS A 30 -5.37 -8.86 -2.69
N ASN A 31 -5.74 -9.95 -2.03
CA ASN A 31 -6.95 -10.01 -1.20
C ASN A 31 -6.82 -9.06 0.00
N TYR A 32 -5.66 -9.06 0.66
CA TYR A 32 -5.40 -8.17 1.79
C TYR A 32 -5.13 -6.73 1.35
N LEU A 33 -4.48 -6.53 0.19
CA LEU A 33 -4.22 -5.19 -0.34
C LEU A 33 -5.51 -4.38 -0.44
N HIS A 34 -6.57 -4.90 -1.06
CA HIS A 34 -7.83 -4.17 -1.23
C HIS A 34 -8.47 -3.79 0.11
N ILE A 35 -8.44 -4.68 1.10
CA ILE A 35 -9.03 -4.43 2.42
C ILE A 35 -8.25 -3.33 3.14
N LEU A 36 -6.93 -3.49 3.23
CA LEU A 36 -6.04 -2.56 3.92
C LEU A 36 -6.03 -1.19 3.23
N TRP A 37 -5.98 -1.16 1.89
CA TRP A 37 -5.97 0.07 1.10
C TRP A 37 -7.19 0.94 1.35
N ARG A 38 -8.38 0.32 1.43
CA ARG A 38 -9.64 1.03 1.70
C ARG A 38 -9.70 1.61 3.12
N LYS A 39 -9.09 0.94 4.10
CA LYS A 39 -9.03 1.39 5.49
C LYS A 39 -7.91 2.41 5.75
N ALA A 40 -6.92 2.45 4.86
CA ALA A 40 -5.75 3.29 5.03
C ALA A 40 -6.09 4.77 4.77
N ILE A 41 -5.85 5.60 5.78
CA ILE A 41 -5.89 7.06 5.65
C ILE A 41 -4.60 7.60 5.04
N LEU A 42 -3.53 6.81 5.08
CA LEU A 42 -2.21 7.11 4.55
C LEU A 42 -1.62 5.82 3.98
N LYS A 43 -1.11 5.86 2.75
CA LYS A 43 -0.45 4.74 2.06
C LYS A 43 0.95 5.14 1.64
N ALA A 44 1.92 4.30 1.98
CA ALA A 44 3.32 4.52 1.70
C ALA A 44 3.92 3.31 1.00
N CYS A 45 4.76 3.54 0.00
CA CYS A 45 5.65 2.52 -0.54
C CYS A 45 7.09 2.81 -0.11
N ALA A 46 7.75 1.80 0.45
CA ALA A 46 9.19 1.82 0.67
C ALA A 46 9.91 1.35 -0.60
N ASP A 47 10.46 2.31 -1.34
CA ASP A 47 11.25 2.10 -2.55
C ASP A 47 10.65 1.04 -3.53
N GLY A 48 11.29 -0.11 -3.69
CA GLY A 48 10.89 -1.19 -4.60
C GLY A 48 9.53 -1.81 -4.30
N ALA A 49 8.94 -1.53 -3.14
CA ALA A 49 7.53 -1.81 -2.85
C ALA A 49 6.59 -1.26 -3.94
N ALA A 50 6.94 -0.11 -4.52
CA ALA A 50 6.18 0.50 -5.60
C ALA A 50 6.12 -0.41 -6.84
N ASN A 51 7.16 -1.19 -7.13
CA ASN A 51 7.15 -2.14 -8.24
C ASN A 51 6.09 -3.22 -8.03
N HIS A 52 6.01 -3.77 -6.81
CA HIS A 52 5.00 -4.77 -6.47
C HIS A 52 3.59 -4.21 -6.54
N LEU A 53 3.38 -3.00 -6.02
CA LEU A 53 2.10 -2.30 -6.12
C LEU A 53 1.69 -2.08 -7.59
N TYR A 54 2.61 -1.58 -8.41
CA TYR A 54 2.37 -1.33 -9.85
C TYR A 54 2.03 -2.60 -10.63
N SER A 55 2.66 -3.72 -10.28
CA SER A 55 2.44 -5.01 -10.93
C SER A 55 1.09 -5.63 -10.54
N ILE A 56 0.77 -5.71 -9.24
CA ILE A 56 -0.44 -6.39 -8.76
C ILE A 56 -1.74 -5.64 -9.09
N THR A 57 -1.63 -4.34 -9.34
CA THR A 57 -2.74 -3.43 -9.71
C THR A 57 -2.82 -3.17 -11.22
N ALA A 58 -2.12 -3.98 -12.04
CA ALA A 58 -2.24 -3.89 -13.50
C ALA A 58 -3.73 -3.97 -13.94
N GLY A 59 -4.14 -2.99 -14.74
CA GLY A 59 -5.53 -2.79 -15.17
C GLY A 59 -6.35 -1.82 -14.32
N ASP A 60 -5.87 -1.42 -13.14
CA ASP A 60 -6.57 -0.51 -12.21
C ASP A 60 -5.62 0.39 -11.40
N ARG A 61 -4.45 0.72 -11.96
CA ARG A 61 -3.37 1.42 -11.23
C ARG A 61 -3.78 2.80 -10.69
N ASP A 62 -4.67 3.48 -11.38
CA ASP A 62 -5.19 4.80 -10.97
C ASP A 62 -5.99 4.74 -9.66
N SER A 63 -6.51 3.57 -9.28
CA SER A 63 -7.19 3.35 -7.99
C SER A 63 -6.20 3.08 -6.84
N PHE A 64 -4.91 2.89 -7.14
CA PHE A 64 -3.86 2.47 -6.20
C PHE A 64 -2.66 3.41 -6.23
N LEU A 65 -2.91 4.71 -6.03
CA LEU A 65 -1.88 5.73 -5.88
C LEU A 65 -1.48 5.89 -4.41
N PRO A 66 -0.22 5.59 -4.02
CA PRO A 66 0.24 5.84 -2.66
C PRO A 66 0.41 7.35 -2.42
N ASP A 67 0.28 7.79 -1.17
CA ASP A 67 0.47 9.20 -0.80
C ASP A 67 1.95 9.61 -0.89
N TYR A 68 2.87 8.67 -0.66
CA TYR A 68 4.30 8.87 -0.86
C TYR A 68 5.03 7.57 -1.18
N ILE A 69 6.10 7.71 -1.96
CA ILE A 69 7.10 6.68 -2.22
C ILE A 69 8.43 7.22 -1.69
N SER A 70 9.06 6.50 -0.78
CA SER A 70 10.29 6.97 -0.11
C SER A 70 11.31 5.84 0.01
N GLY A 71 12.59 6.21 0.03
CA GLY A 71 13.74 5.32 0.13
C GLY A 71 14.96 5.97 -0.53
N ASP A 72 16.01 5.19 -0.73
CA ASP A 72 17.19 5.59 -1.53
C ASP A 72 16.98 5.39 -3.04
N PHE A 73 15.90 4.71 -3.43
CA PHE A 73 15.51 4.47 -4.82
C PHE A 73 16.47 3.54 -5.58
N ASP A 74 17.08 2.59 -4.88
CA ASP A 74 17.98 1.60 -5.48
C ASP A 74 17.23 0.39 -6.08
N SER A 75 15.97 0.18 -5.66
CA SER A 75 15.17 -0.99 -6.04
C SER A 75 13.93 -0.66 -6.87
N ILE A 76 13.37 0.55 -6.80
CA ILE A 76 12.30 0.99 -7.71
C ILE A 76 12.81 1.08 -9.16
N THR A 77 12.02 0.57 -10.11
CA THR A 77 12.37 0.66 -11.53
C THR A 77 12.06 2.04 -12.11
N ALA A 78 12.79 2.45 -13.14
CA ALA A 78 12.60 3.75 -13.80
C ALA A 78 11.18 3.93 -14.37
N GLU A 79 10.59 2.87 -14.96
CA GLU A 79 9.22 2.88 -15.47
C GLU A 79 8.20 3.15 -14.36
N VAL A 80 8.30 2.39 -13.26
CA VAL A 80 7.38 2.51 -12.12
C VAL A 80 7.52 3.87 -11.45
N ARG A 81 8.75 4.36 -11.28
CA ARG A 81 9.01 5.69 -10.73
C ARG A 81 8.41 6.78 -11.62
N ALA A 82 8.58 6.68 -12.93
CA ALA A 82 8.00 7.64 -13.87
C ALA A 82 6.47 7.64 -13.82
N PHE A 83 5.85 6.46 -13.76
CA PHE A 83 4.39 6.33 -13.63
C PHE A 83 3.84 7.05 -12.39
N PHE A 84 4.40 6.78 -11.21
CA PHE A 84 3.90 7.40 -9.97
C PHE A 84 4.31 8.88 -9.82
N SER A 85 5.33 9.35 -10.53
CA SER A 85 5.71 10.77 -10.49
C SER A 85 4.82 11.65 -11.38
N ASP A 86 4.08 11.05 -12.32
CA ASP A 86 3.15 11.74 -13.23
C ASP A 86 1.73 11.85 -12.66
N LYS A 87 1.47 11.25 -11.49
CA LYS A 87 0.17 11.17 -10.83
C LYS A 87 0.16 11.96 -9.53
#